data_AF-A0AAV3ZSW4-F1
#
_entry.id   AF-A0AAV3ZSW4-F1
#
_cell.length_a   1.000
_cell.length_b   1.000
_cell.length_c   1.000
_cell.angle_alpha   90.00
_cell.angle_beta   90.00
_cell.angle_gamma   90.00
#
_symmetry.space_group_name_H-M   'P 1'
#
loop_
_entity.id
_entity.type
_entity.pdbx_description
1 polymer ?
#
loop_
_entity_poly.entity_id
_entity_poly.type
_entity_poly.pdbx_seq_one_letter_code
_entity_poly.pdbx_strand_id
1 'polypeptide(L)'
;MVIGDEAFPLKTYLLKPFAARTLNAKRRIYNYRHLRARRAVECAFGILASKFEIFQRPMRVEPDKAIIITKATVGHHNLIRHRDGNMIDKTSSIVYEIRDNTGRDGLLPLARTGCRAAEDAMKVRGALSEFFSDPSGSVYWQNDLVFRNVSH
;
A
#
# COMPACT_ATOMS: atom_id res chain seq x y z
N MET A 1 8.33 0.71 -10.31
CA MET A 1 7.28 -0.32 -10.10
C MET A 1 6.16 0.32 -9.28
N VAL A 2 4.91 0.10 -9.66
CA VAL A 2 3.70 0.68 -9.06
C VAL A 2 2.91 -0.42 -8.37
N ILE A 3 2.25 -0.11 -7.26
CA ILE A 3 1.39 -1.03 -6.50
C ILE A 3 -0.05 -0.84 -7.00
N GLY A 4 -0.58 -1.86 -7.68
CA GLY A 4 -1.94 -1.87 -8.20
C GLY A 4 -2.90 -2.72 -7.38
N ASP A 5 -4.18 -2.47 -7.60
CA ASP A 5 -5.29 -3.30 -7.13
C ASP A 5 -5.61 -4.44 -8.12
N GLU A 6 -6.42 -5.40 -7.70
CA GLU A 6 -6.83 -6.58 -8.47
C GLU A 6 -7.57 -6.22 -9.77
N ALA A 7 -8.27 -5.08 -9.79
CA ALA A 7 -8.98 -4.55 -10.95
C ALA A 7 -8.05 -4.18 -12.13
N PHE A 8 -6.76 -3.96 -11.88
CA PHE A 8 -5.81 -3.63 -12.93
C PHE A 8 -5.16 -4.89 -13.55
N PRO A 9 -4.84 -4.86 -14.86
CA PRO A 9 -4.06 -5.93 -15.48
C PRO A 9 -2.65 -5.97 -14.87
N LEU A 10 -2.14 -7.17 -14.59
CA LEU A 10 -0.76 -7.32 -14.12
C LEU A 10 0.19 -6.97 -15.27
N LYS A 11 1.05 -5.97 -15.07
CA LYS A 11 2.06 -5.51 -16.03
C LYS A 11 3.44 -5.59 -15.39
N THR A 12 4.49 -5.58 -16.19
CA THR A 12 5.89 -5.65 -15.70
C THR A 12 6.23 -4.53 -14.71
N TYR A 13 5.57 -3.37 -14.86
CA TYR A 13 5.71 -2.23 -13.98
C TYR A 13 4.63 -2.14 -12.88
N LEU A 14 3.59 -2.98 -12.89
CA LEU A 14 2.44 -2.89 -11.99
C LEU A 14 2.23 -4.20 -11.23
N LEU A 15 2.56 -4.19 -9.94
CA LEU A 15 2.31 -5.33 -9.05
C LEU A 15 0.84 -5.44 -8.68
N LYS A 16 0.34 -6.67 -8.56
CA LYS A 16 -1.01 -6.93 -8.04
C LYS A 16 -1.03 -8.15 -7.11
N PRO A 17 -1.96 -8.23 -6.16
CA PRO A 17 -2.07 -9.38 -5.26
C PRO A 17 -2.30 -10.69 -6.02
N PHE A 18 -1.92 -11.81 -5.40
CA PHE A 18 -2.35 -13.13 -5.84
C PHE A 18 -3.84 -13.32 -5.54
N ALA A 19 -4.56 -13.95 -6.47
CA ALA A 19 -5.98 -14.23 -6.31
C ALA A 19 -6.22 -15.24 -5.17
N ALA A 20 -7.29 -15.03 -4.40
CA ALA A 20 -7.64 -15.80 -3.20
C ALA A 20 -7.65 -17.32 -3.43
N ARG A 21 -8.17 -17.78 -4.59
CA ARG A 21 -8.25 -19.20 -4.98
C ARG A 21 -6.89 -19.91 -5.08
N THR A 22 -5.80 -19.16 -5.19
CA THR A 22 -4.46 -19.69 -5.44
C THR A 22 -3.47 -19.39 -4.32
N LEU A 23 -3.96 -19.06 -3.12
CA LEU A 23 -3.13 -18.67 -1.99
C LEU A 23 -2.49 -19.88 -1.32
N ASN A 24 -1.16 -19.97 -1.43
CA ASN A 24 -0.31 -20.76 -0.55
C ASN A 24 0.36 -19.84 0.49
N ALA A 25 1.11 -20.42 1.44
CA ALA A 25 1.75 -19.67 2.52
C ALA A 25 2.61 -18.49 2.00
N LYS A 26 3.46 -18.73 1.00
CA LYS A 26 4.32 -17.71 0.38
C LYS A 26 3.51 -16.57 -0.24
N ARG A 27 2.44 -16.91 -0.97
CA ARG A 27 1.53 -15.92 -1.59
C ARG A 27 0.73 -15.14 -0.57
N ARG A 28 0.38 -15.74 0.59
CA ARG A 28 -0.26 -15.03 1.71
C ARG A 28 0.69 -13.98 2.31
N ILE A 29 1.95 -14.33 2.52
CA ILE A 29 2.99 -13.39 2.98
C ILE A 29 3.16 -12.24 1.96
N TYR A 30 3.25 -12.57 0.66
CA TYR A 30 3.31 -11.55 -0.38
C TYR A 30 2.09 -10.62 -0.35
N ASN A 31 0.87 -11.17 -0.33
CA ASN A 31 -0.35 -10.35 -0.31
C ASN A 31 -0.42 -9.45 0.91
N TYR A 32 0.01 -9.94 2.07
CA TYR A 32 0.08 -9.13 3.29
C TYR A 32 1.08 -7.98 3.16
N ARG A 33 2.26 -8.23 2.60
CA ARG A 33 3.26 -7.17 2.35
C ARG A 33 2.80 -6.18 1.29
N HIS A 34 2.13 -6.64 0.23
CA HIS A 34 1.51 -5.80 -0.80
C HIS A 34 0.44 -4.89 -0.18
N LEU A 35 -0.42 -5.45 0.67
CA LEU A 35 -1.44 -4.70 1.41
C LEU A 35 -0.80 -3.67 2.35
N ARG A 36 0.23 -4.05 3.11
CA ARG A 36 0.95 -3.14 4.02
C ARG A 36 1.60 -1.98 3.28
N ALA A 37 2.16 -2.23 2.10
CA ALA A 37 2.74 -1.20 1.25
C ALA A 37 1.68 -0.24 0.70
N ARG A 38 0.54 -0.76 0.20
CA ARG A 38 -0.60 0.08 -0.22
C ARG A 38 -1.12 0.95 0.92
N ARG A 39 -1.36 0.34 2.09
CA ARG A 39 -1.81 1.04 3.29
C ARG A 39 -0.85 2.17 3.68
N ALA A 40 0.46 1.95 3.65
CA ALA A 40 1.43 2.99 3.96
C ALA A 40 1.31 4.22 3.04
N VAL A 41 1.06 4.00 1.74
CA VAL A 41 0.83 5.06 0.76
C VAL A 41 -0.49 5.79 1.03
N GLU A 42 -1.57 5.05 1.26
CA GLU A 42 -2.89 5.62 1.57
C GLU A 42 -2.88 6.44 2.85
N CYS A 43 -2.20 5.95 3.88
CA CYS A 43 -1.97 6.66 5.14
C CYS A 43 -1.27 7.99 4.91
N ALA A 44 -0.22 8.01 4.09
CA ALA A 44 0.52 9.23 3.78
C ALA A 44 -0.37 10.25 3.03
N PHE A 45 -1.15 9.80 2.05
CA PHE A 45 -2.09 10.67 1.35
C PHE A 45 -3.24 11.14 2.25
N GLY A 46 -3.72 10.32 3.17
CA GLY A 46 -4.73 10.68 4.16
C GLY A 46 -4.23 11.81 5.09
N ILE A 47 -2.99 11.71 5.56
CA ILE A 47 -2.34 12.78 6.35
C ILE A 47 -2.16 14.05 5.53
N LEU A 48 -1.72 13.92 4.27
CA LEU A 48 -1.55 15.07 3.40
C LEU A 48 -2.91 15.75 3.15
N ALA A 49 -3.96 14.97 2.92
CA ALA A 49 -5.29 15.49 2.70
C ALA A 49 -5.89 16.13 3.94
N SER A 50 -5.73 15.54 5.13
CA SER A 50 -6.24 16.13 6.38
C SER A 50 -5.56 17.46 6.70
N LYS A 51 -4.27 17.59 6.37
CA LYS A 51 -3.48 18.79 6.65
C LYS A 51 -3.69 19.92 5.65
N PHE A 52 -3.95 19.61 4.39
CA PHE A 52 -4.10 20.62 3.34
C PHE A 52 -5.48 20.55 2.70
N GLU A 53 -6.31 21.57 2.93
CA GLU A 53 -7.69 21.67 2.42
C GLU A 53 -7.79 21.51 0.89
N ILE A 54 -6.72 21.84 0.16
CA ILE A 54 -6.68 21.70 -1.31
C ILE A 54 -6.95 20.27 -1.81
N PHE A 55 -6.70 19.25 -0.99
CA PHE A 55 -6.98 17.85 -1.30
C PHE A 55 -8.35 17.38 -0.82
N GLN A 56 -9.06 18.16 -0.01
CA GLN A 56 -10.41 17.84 0.48
C GLN A 56 -11.49 18.09 -0.60
N ARG A 57 -11.13 18.80 -1.68
CA ARG A 57 -12.02 19.08 -2.81
C ARG A 57 -11.33 18.70 -4.12
N PRO A 58 -12.09 18.34 -5.16
CA PRO A 58 -11.53 18.14 -6.50
C PRO A 58 -10.74 19.38 -6.96
N MET A 59 -9.48 19.18 -7.36
CA MET A 59 -8.65 20.26 -7.88
C MET A 59 -9.12 20.65 -9.28
N ARG A 60 -9.64 21.87 -9.44
CA ARG A 60 -10.03 22.44 -10.73
C ARG A 60 -8.85 23.12 -11.44
N VAL A 61 -7.77 22.36 -11.64
CA VAL A 61 -6.54 22.83 -12.31
C VAL A 61 -6.05 21.78 -13.29
N GLU A 62 -5.24 22.21 -14.26
CA GLU A 62 -4.56 21.30 -15.20
C GLU A 62 -3.72 20.25 -14.46
N PRO A 63 -3.59 19.02 -15.00
CA PRO A 63 -2.82 17.94 -14.37
C PRO A 63 -1.38 18.34 -13.98
N ASP A 64 -0.70 19.11 -14.83
CA ASP A 64 0.66 19.59 -14.55
C ASP A 64 0.71 20.52 -13.33
N LYS A 65 -0.31 21.37 -13.16
CA LYS A 65 -0.44 22.22 -11.97
C LYS A 65 -0.76 21.39 -10.73
N ALA A 66 -1.62 20.39 -10.85
CA ALA A 66 -1.92 19.47 -9.75
C ALA A 66 -0.67 18.73 -9.25
N ILE A 67 0.24 18.34 -10.16
CA ILE A 67 1.54 17.74 -9.81
C ILE A 67 2.40 18.74 -9.01
N ILE A 68 2.48 19.99 -9.45
CA ILE A 68 3.26 21.03 -8.76
C ILE A 68 2.70 21.29 -7.36
N ILE A 69 1.38 21.44 -7.23
CA ILE A 69 0.69 21.61 -5.94
C ILE A 69 0.99 20.43 -5.00
N THR A 70 0.91 19.21 -5.54
CA THR A 70 1.21 17.99 -4.76
C THR A 70 2.66 17.98 -4.28
N LYS A 71 3.63 18.33 -5.13
CA LYS A 71 5.04 18.45 -4.72
C LYS A 71 5.26 19.54 -3.68
N ALA A 72 4.62 20.69 -3.85
CA ALA A 72 4.72 21.81 -2.93
C ALA A 72 4.18 21.46 -1.55
N THR A 73 3.01 20.82 -1.46
CA THR A 73 2.40 20.40 -0.18
C THR A 73 3.25 19.34 0.54
N VAL A 74 3.83 18.38 -0.18
CA VAL A 74 4.80 17.42 0.40
C VAL A 74 6.03 18.13 0.94
N GLY A 75 6.59 19.09 0.18
CA GLY A 75 7.72 19.92 0.64
C GLY A 75 7.40 20.69 1.91
N HIS A 76 6.23 21.35 1.96
CA HIS A 76 5.76 22.07 3.16
C HIS A 76 5.53 21.13 4.34
N HIS A 77 4.93 19.95 4.12
CA HIS A 77 4.74 18.94 5.16
C HIS A 77 6.08 18.55 5.80
N ASN A 78 7.08 18.25 4.97
CA ASN A 78 8.41 17.87 5.43
C ASN A 78 9.10 19.00 6.19
N LEU A 79 8.99 20.24 5.71
CA LEU A 79 9.55 21.42 6.38
C LEU A 79 8.93 21.63 7.76
N ILE A 80 7.61 21.53 7.88
CA ILE A 80 6.90 21.68 9.15
C ILE A 80 7.35 20.58 10.12
N ARG A 81 7.44 19.32 9.67
CA ARG A 81 7.93 18.21 10.50
C ARG A 81 9.37 18.39 10.97
N HIS A 82 10.22 19.01 10.14
CA HIS A 82 11.60 19.30 10.53
C HIS A 82 11.69 20.44 11.55
N ARG A 83 10.81 21.45 11.46
CA ARG A 83 10.81 22.61 12.36
C ARG A 83 10.18 22.33 13.72
N ASP A 84 9.02 21.67 13.73
CA ASP A 84 8.22 21.47 14.95
C ASP A 84 8.67 20.23 15.75
N GLY A 85 9.68 19.52 15.26
CA GLY A 85 10.06 18.20 15.77
C GLY A 85 9.00 17.15 15.47
N ASN A 86 9.23 15.93 15.93
CA ASN A 86 8.35 14.78 15.70
C ASN A 86 7.06 14.86 16.54
N MET A 87 6.41 16.02 16.62
CA MET A 87 5.05 16.13 17.11
C MET A 87 4.21 15.20 16.24
N ILE A 88 3.80 14.09 16.84
CA ILE A 88 2.92 13.15 16.19
C ILE A 88 1.62 13.93 16.00
N ASP A 89 1.38 14.39 14.78
CA ASP A 89 0.09 14.94 14.38
C ASP A 89 -0.97 13.94 14.88
N LYS A 90 -2.02 14.40 15.56
CA LYS A 90 -3.09 13.51 16.06
C LYS A 90 -3.59 12.60 14.93
N THR A 91 -3.61 13.12 13.70
CA THR A 91 -3.89 12.35 12.47
C THR A 91 -2.90 11.22 12.23
N SER A 92 -1.59 11.46 12.43
CA SER A 92 -0.55 10.42 12.34
C SER A 92 -0.71 9.36 13.43
N SER A 93 -1.03 9.74 14.68
CA SER A 93 -1.26 8.78 15.77
C SER A 93 -2.42 7.82 15.45
N ILE A 94 -3.57 8.34 15.02
CA ILE A 94 -4.74 7.54 14.65
C ILE A 94 -4.39 6.56 13.51
N VAL A 95 -3.60 7.02 12.55
CA VAL A 95 -3.13 6.20 11.43
C VAL A 95 -2.14 5.10 11.87
N TYR A 96 -1.29 5.37 12.86
CA TYR A 96 -0.44 4.35 13.48
C TYR A 96 -1.26 3.32 14.27
N GLU A 97 -2.31 3.73 14.98
CA GLU A 97 -3.20 2.81 15.71
C GLU A 97 -4.01 1.90 14.76
N ILE A 98 -4.46 2.42 13.61
CA ILE A 98 -5.10 1.61 12.54
C ILE A 98 -4.13 0.55 11.98
N ARG A 99 -2.82 0.80 11.99
CA ARG A 99 -1.80 -0.17 11.52
C ARG A 99 -1.74 -1.44 12.36
N ASP A 100 -2.00 -1.34 13.66
CA ASP A 100 -1.90 -2.48 14.58
C ASP A 100 -3.25 -3.18 14.81
N ASN A 101 -4.38 -2.47 14.64
CA ASN A 101 -5.69 -2.99 15.06
C ASN A 101 -6.59 -3.60 13.95
N THR A 102 -6.12 -3.73 12.70
CA THR A 102 -6.99 -4.18 11.58
C THR A 102 -6.80 -5.64 11.19
N GLY A 103 -7.27 -6.52 12.09
CA GLY A 103 -7.63 -7.90 11.79
C GLY A 103 -8.93 -8.05 10.96
N ARG A 104 -9.60 -6.95 10.59
CA ARG A 104 -10.78 -6.96 9.72
C ARG A 104 -10.76 -5.78 8.76
N ASP A 105 -11.17 -6.09 7.54
CA ASP A 105 -11.59 -5.20 6.45
C ASP A 105 -10.51 -4.36 5.73
N GLY A 106 -10.44 -4.58 4.41
CA GLY A 106 -9.56 -3.80 3.52
C GLY A 106 -9.36 -4.37 2.12
N LEU A 107 -10.14 -5.38 1.70
CA LEU A 107 -10.17 -5.91 0.34
C LEU A 107 -11.62 -6.24 -0.03
N LEU A 108 -12.45 -5.23 -0.25
CA LEU A 108 -13.63 -5.44 -1.08
C LEU A 108 -13.12 -5.49 -2.53
N PRO A 109 -13.25 -6.63 -3.24
CA PRO A 109 -12.80 -6.72 -4.62
C PRO A 109 -13.68 -5.82 -5.50
N LEU A 110 -13.10 -4.81 -6.16
CA LEU A 110 -13.76 -4.22 -7.32
C LEU A 110 -13.76 -5.24 -8.47
N ALA A 111 -14.86 -5.28 -9.21
CA ALA A 111 -15.21 -6.34 -10.17
C ALA A 111 -14.04 -6.79 -11.08
N ARG A 112 -13.96 -8.11 -11.30
CA ARG A 112 -12.88 -8.80 -12.01
C ARG A 112 -12.86 -8.44 -13.49
N THR A 113 -11.81 -7.79 -13.97
CA THR A 113 -11.51 -7.70 -15.41
C THR A 113 -10.43 -8.72 -15.76
N GLY A 114 -10.83 -9.78 -16.47
CA GLY A 114 -9.92 -10.83 -16.91
C GLY A 114 -9.03 -10.36 -18.05
N CYS A 115 -7.77 -10.04 -17.76
CA CYS A 115 -6.72 -9.91 -18.77
C CYS A 115 -5.59 -10.90 -18.45
N ARG A 116 -5.14 -11.65 -19.47
CA ARG A 116 -3.96 -12.52 -19.35
C ARG A 116 -2.75 -11.63 -19.03
N ALA A 117 -2.06 -11.92 -17.93
CA ALA A 117 -0.86 -11.19 -17.55
C ALA A 117 0.33 -11.60 -18.44
N ALA A 118 1.20 -10.64 -18.77
CA ALA A 118 2.47 -10.95 -19.43
C ALA A 118 3.31 -11.88 -18.55
N GLU A 119 3.97 -12.86 -19.16
CA GLU A 119 4.76 -13.88 -18.46
C GLU A 119 5.84 -13.25 -17.55
N ASP A 120 6.48 -12.19 -18.03
CA ASP A 120 7.50 -11.45 -17.28
C ASP A 120 6.95 -10.79 -16.01
N ALA A 121 5.71 -10.32 -16.06
CA ALA A 121 5.07 -9.73 -14.88
C ALA A 121 4.74 -10.81 -13.83
N MET A 122 4.45 -12.04 -14.26
CA MET A 122 4.32 -13.18 -13.34
C MET A 122 5.67 -13.55 -12.72
N LYS A 123 6.77 -13.52 -13.49
CA LYS A 123 8.14 -13.79 -13.00
C LYS A 123 8.54 -12.79 -11.92
N VAL A 124 8.36 -11.49 -12.14
CA VAL A 124 8.67 -10.45 -11.14
C VAL A 124 7.89 -10.68 -9.84
N ARG A 125 6.57 -10.93 -9.93
CA ARG A 125 5.74 -11.18 -8.76
C ARG A 125 6.13 -12.49 -8.05
N GLY A 126 6.48 -13.52 -8.80
CA GLY A 126 6.99 -14.79 -8.27
C GLY A 126 8.29 -14.61 -7.50
N ALA A 127 9.26 -13.89 -8.08
CA ALA A 127 10.54 -13.58 -7.46
C ALA A 127 10.37 -12.82 -6.13
N LEU A 128 9.47 -11.83 -6.07
CA LEU A 128 9.15 -11.12 -4.82
C LEU A 128 8.48 -12.03 -3.78
N SER A 129 7.58 -12.92 -4.22
CA SER A 129 6.96 -13.88 -3.32
C SER A 129 7.98 -14.85 -2.71
N GLU A 130 8.99 -15.24 -3.49
CA GLU A 130 10.06 -16.11 -3.02
C GLU A 130 10.99 -15.35 -2.06
N PHE A 131 11.43 -14.14 -2.45
CA PHE A 131 12.27 -13.28 -1.64
C PHE A 131 11.66 -12.99 -0.26
N PHE A 132 10.37 -12.68 -0.17
CA PHE A 132 9.72 -12.42 1.12
C PHE A 132 9.58 -13.66 2.02
N SER A 133 9.72 -14.85 1.43
CA SER A 133 9.68 -16.12 2.14
C SER A 133 11.09 -16.63 2.52
N ASP A 134 12.12 -16.13 1.84
CA ASP A 134 13.52 -16.43 2.10
C ASP A 134 14.02 -15.74 3.38
N PRO A 135 14.98 -16.31 4.14
CA PRO A 135 15.51 -15.68 5.35
C PRO A 135 16.00 -14.26 5.13
N SER A 136 16.57 -13.95 3.96
CA SER A 136 17.09 -12.61 3.63
C SER A 136 16.00 -11.54 3.49
N GLY A 137 14.81 -11.92 3.04
CA GLY A 137 13.68 -11.00 2.85
C GLY A 137 12.59 -11.13 3.90
N SER A 138 12.62 -12.19 4.72
CA SER A 138 11.65 -12.44 5.79
C SER A 138 11.79 -11.45 6.94
N VAL A 139 10.68 -11.16 7.63
CA VAL A 139 10.66 -10.29 8.80
C VAL A 139 9.98 -11.00 9.96
N TYR A 140 10.50 -10.82 11.17
CA TYR A 140 10.12 -11.61 12.35
C TYR A 140 8.61 -11.61 12.64
N TRP A 141 7.92 -10.50 12.38
CA TRP A 141 6.48 -10.34 12.63
C TRP A 141 5.57 -10.92 11.54
N GLN A 142 6.07 -11.27 10.35
CA GLN A 142 5.19 -11.56 9.21
C GLN A 142 4.38 -12.83 9.38
N ASN A 143 4.98 -13.90 9.92
CA ASN A 143 4.28 -15.18 10.05
C ASN A 143 3.17 -15.08 11.09
N ASP A 144 3.47 -14.44 12.22
CA ASP A 144 2.48 -14.19 13.26
C ASP A 144 1.30 -13.37 12.70
N LEU A 145 1.54 -12.22 12.06
CA LEU A 145 0.46 -11.38 11.51
C LEU A 145 -0.31 -12.03 10.34
N VAL A 146 0.33 -12.87 9.53
CA VAL A 146 -0.31 -13.53 8.37
C VAL A 146 -1.15 -14.74 8.79
N PHE A 147 -0.74 -15.44 9.85
CA PHE A 147 -1.32 -16.71 10.28
C PHE A 147 -2.03 -16.66 11.65
N ARG A 148 -2.07 -15.51 12.33
CA ARG A 148 -2.78 -15.27 13.61
C ARG A 148 -4.24 -15.77 13.66
N ASN A 149 -4.90 -15.95 12.51
CA ASN A 149 -6.29 -16.43 12.41
C ASN A 149 -6.43 -17.82 11.72
N VAL A 150 -5.39 -18.67 11.71
CA VAL A 150 -5.45 -20.03 11.10
C VAL A 150 -5.46 -21.14 12.17
N SER A 151 -5.67 -20.79 13.44
CA SER A 151 -5.72 -21.77 14.53
C SER A 151 -7.17 -22.18 14.84
N HIS A 152 -7.46 -23.45 14.53
CA HIS A 152 -8.63 -24.30 14.84
C HIS A 152 -9.98 -24.00 14.19
#